data_AF-A0A381WT23-F1
#
_entry.id   AF-A0A381WT23-F1
#
_cell.length_a   1.000
_cell.length_b   1.000
_cell.length_c   1.000
_cell.angle_alpha   90.00
_cell.angle_beta   90.00
_cell.angle_gamma   90.00
#
_symmetry.space_group_name_H-M   'P 1'
#
loop_
_entity.id
_entity.type
_entity.pdbx_description
1 polymer ?
#
loop_
_entity_poly.entity_id
_entity_poly.type
_entity_poly.pdbx_seq_one_letter_code
_entity_poly.pdbx_strand_id
1 'polypeptide(L)'
;VLHGTQVNIDVSKLSYDKLDLIGAGTLTGATGPMPFILMPGAHGLTMATGRGPEPGFDFTVAADGILQFDPSLDSLIGGRGTRDIVLHGTQVNIDVSKLSYDKLDLIGAGTLTGATGPMPFILMPGAHGLTMATGHGPEPGFDFTVEAAGIIQFDPSLDSLIGGRGTRNMMLHGTRISIDARGMRASFAVEGLAINPVEQILIANFMPGAHRLRSSEIDFVFTVTPDLTVDYGTELDEGVSGRGTPTLIVNGHKSGYDPARMIVLTAFGDTLGAASRLIQLRQVISN
;
A
#
# COMPACT_ATOMS: atom_id res chain seq x y z
N VAL A 1 -10.20 -45.16 -7.03
CA VAL A 1 -10.21 -43.89 -7.79
C VAL A 1 -10.21 -42.77 -6.76
N LEU A 2 -9.21 -41.89 -6.77
CA LEU A 2 -9.22 -40.71 -5.92
C LEU A 2 -10.20 -39.72 -6.55
N HIS A 3 -11.28 -39.41 -5.83
CA HIS A 3 -12.26 -38.41 -6.24
C HIS A 3 -12.04 -37.16 -5.40
N GLY A 4 -12.06 -35.99 -6.03
CA GLY A 4 -12.04 -34.72 -5.31
C GLY A 4 -13.31 -34.54 -4.49
N THR A 5 -13.19 -33.86 -3.36
CA THR A 5 -14.32 -33.46 -2.51
C THR A 5 -14.62 -31.98 -2.74
N GLN A 6 -15.91 -31.63 -2.78
CA GLN A 6 -16.31 -30.24 -2.76
C GLN A 6 -16.03 -29.61 -1.39
N VAL A 7 -15.25 -28.53 -1.40
CA VAL A 7 -14.96 -27.67 -0.25
C VAL A 7 -15.46 -26.27 -0.56
N ASN A 8 -16.24 -25.67 0.33
CA ASN A 8 -16.62 -24.27 0.17
C ASN A 8 -15.67 -23.38 0.97
N ILE A 9 -15.14 -22.34 0.36
CA ILE A 9 -14.27 -21.35 1.01
C ILE A 9 -15.00 -20.02 1.02
N ASP A 10 -15.33 -19.53 2.21
CA ASP A 10 -16.00 -18.25 2.43
C ASP A 10 -15.03 -17.20 2.96
N VAL A 11 -14.78 -16.20 2.12
CA VAL A 11 -13.95 -15.01 2.42
C VAL A 11 -14.77 -13.73 2.56
N SER A 12 -16.10 -13.82 2.58
CA SER A 12 -17.01 -12.66 2.56
C SER A 12 -16.80 -11.67 3.71
N LYS A 13 -16.19 -12.12 4.81
CA LYS A 13 -15.86 -11.28 5.97
C LYS A 13 -14.53 -10.54 5.83
N LEU A 14 -13.66 -10.96 4.91
CA LEU A 14 -12.35 -10.34 4.74
C LEU A 14 -12.43 -9.11 3.84
N SER A 15 -11.46 -8.22 3.99
CA SER A 15 -11.34 -7.04 3.13
C SER A 15 -10.64 -7.29 1.79
N TYR A 16 -10.17 -8.52 1.52
CA TYR A 16 -9.40 -8.82 0.32
C TYR A 16 -10.26 -8.89 -0.95
N ASP A 17 -9.72 -8.40 -2.06
CA ASP A 17 -10.30 -8.54 -3.40
C ASP A 17 -9.59 -9.63 -4.23
N LYS A 18 -8.38 -10.03 -3.81
CA LYS A 18 -7.53 -11.02 -4.48
C LYS A 18 -6.98 -12.06 -3.51
N LEU A 19 -7.06 -13.31 -3.90
CA LEU A 19 -6.52 -14.43 -3.15
C LEU A 19 -6.03 -15.53 -4.10
N ASP A 20 -5.06 -16.32 -3.65
CA ASP A 20 -4.49 -17.42 -4.38
C ASP A 20 -4.76 -18.72 -3.63
N LEU A 21 -5.41 -19.67 -4.32
CA LEU A 21 -5.51 -21.05 -3.85
C LEU A 21 -4.41 -21.85 -4.55
N ILE A 22 -3.44 -22.34 -3.78
CA ILE A 22 -2.28 -23.06 -4.31
C ILE A 22 -2.78 -24.27 -5.12
N GLY A 23 -2.43 -24.31 -6.41
CA GLY A 23 -2.85 -25.35 -7.33
C GLY A 23 -4.17 -25.10 -8.08
N ALA A 24 -4.95 -24.08 -7.69
CA ALA A 24 -6.17 -23.65 -8.39
C ALA A 24 -6.03 -22.26 -9.05
N GLY A 25 -5.06 -21.45 -8.62
CA GLY A 25 -4.73 -20.15 -9.20
C GLY A 25 -5.33 -18.96 -8.45
N THR A 26 -5.21 -17.78 -9.04
CA THR A 26 -5.68 -16.51 -8.49
C THR A 26 -7.17 -16.31 -8.69
N LEU A 27 -7.83 -15.88 -7.63
CA LEU A 27 -9.25 -15.57 -7.57
C LEU A 27 -9.42 -14.08 -7.28
N THR A 28 -10.33 -13.44 -8.00
CA THR A 28 -10.58 -11.99 -7.92
C THR A 28 -12.04 -11.70 -7.70
N GLY A 29 -12.38 -10.72 -6.86
CA GLY A 29 -13.75 -10.26 -6.65
C GLY A 29 -14.62 -11.25 -5.86
N ALA A 30 -14.01 -12.06 -5.01
CA ALA A 30 -14.72 -13.00 -4.16
C ALA A 30 -15.53 -12.26 -3.08
N THR A 31 -16.86 -12.36 -3.15
CA THR A 31 -17.78 -11.66 -2.22
C THR A 31 -18.63 -12.62 -1.38
N GLY A 32 -18.40 -13.93 -1.51
CA GLY A 32 -19.19 -14.98 -0.88
C GLY A 32 -18.48 -16.34 -0.87
N PRO A 33 -19.14 -17.39 -0.35
CA PRO A 33 -18.64 -18.76 -0.40
C PRO A 33 -18.41 -19.22 -1.83
N MET A 34 -17.22 -19.77 -2.11
CA MET A 34 -16.83 -20.32 -3.40
C MET A 34 -16.58 -21.84 -3.31
N PRO A 35 -17.20 -22.65 -4.18
CA PRO A 35 -16.98 -24.10 -4.18
C PRO A 35 -15.72 -24.49 -4.97
N PHE A 36 -14.91 -25.38 -4.40
CA PHE A 36 -13.73 -25.98 -5.04
C PHE A 36 -13.79 -27.50 -4.96
N ILE A 37 -13.38 -28.18 -6.03
CA ILE A 37 -13.18 -29.63 -6.00
C ILE A 37 -11.72 -29.91 -5.67
N LEU A 38 -11.44 -30.34 -4.44
CA LEU A 38 -10.10 -30.55 -3.93
C LEU A 38 -9.80 -32.03 -3.73
N MET A 39 -8.62 -32.46 -4.15
CA MET A 39 -8.13 -33.82 -3.90
C MET A 39 -7.69 -33.97 -2.44
N PRO A 40 -7.79 -35.16 -1.84
CA PRO A 40 -7.16 -35.42 -0.54
C PRO A 40 -5.67 -35.07 -0.56
N GLY A 41 -5.20 -34.37 0.47
CA GLY A 41 -3.83 -33.87 0.56
C GLY A 41 -3.72 -32.45 1.14
N ALA A 42 -2.52 -31.90 1.07
CA ALA A 42 -2.20 -30.55 1.54
C ALA A 42 -2.55 -29.50 0.48
N HIS A 43 -3.09 -28.38 0.94
CA HIS A 43 -3.48 -27.20 0.17
C HIS A 43 -3.09 -25.95 0.96
N GLY A 44 -2.92 -24.83 0.26
CA GLY A 44 -2.64 -23.54 0.89
C GLY A 44 -3.48 -22.45 0.27
N LEU A 45 -3.88 -21.48 1.09
CA LEU A 45 -4.62 -20.30 0.68
C LEU A 45 -3.83 -19.06 1.11
N THR A 46 -3.46 -18.21 0.15
CA THR A 46 -2.79 -16.93 0.42
C THR A 46 -3.63 -15.77 -0.06
N MET A 47 -3.51 -14.64 0.63
CA MET A 47 -4.08 -13.37 0.24
C MET A 47 -3.02 -12.66 -0.59
N ALA A 48 -3.36 -12.28 -1.83
CA ALA A 48 -2.38 -11.82 -2.80
C ALA A 48 -1.97 -10.37 -2.53
N THR A 49 -1.19 -10.17 -1.46
CA THR A 49 -0.65 -8.86 -1.07
C THR A 49 0.64 -8.53 -1.80
N GLY A 50 1.30 -9.51 -2.44
CA GLY A 50 2.60 -9.31 -3.09
C GLY A 50 3.68 -8.85 -2.11
N ARG A 51 3.52 -9.17 -0.82
CA ARG A 51 4.43 -8.83 0.29
C ARG A 51 4.71 -10.08 1.11
N GLY A 52 5.98 -10.45 1.18
CA GLY A 52 6.41 -11.63 1.93
C GLY A 52 6.64 -11.32 3.42
N PRO A 53 6.28 -12.23 4.35
CA PRO A 53 5.45 -13.41 4.13
C PRO A 53 3.99 -13.03 3.86
N GLU A 54 3.39 -13.58 2.80
CA GLU A 54 2.02 -13.26 2.44
C GLU A 54 1.05 -13.79 3.51
N PRO A 55 -0.05 -13.06 3.79
CA PRO A 55 -1.07 -13.56 4.70
C PRO A 55 -1.71 -14.82 4.14
N GLY A 56 -1.70 -15.91 4.90
CA GLY A 56 -2.21 -17.18 4.40
C GLY A 56 -2.12 -18.29 5.43
N PHE A 57 -2.58 -19.47 5.03
CA PHE A 57 -2.50 -20.67 5.85
C PHE A 57 -2.57 -21.93 4.99
N ASP A 58 -2.05 -23.01 5.57
CA ASP A 58 -2.15 -24.35 5.01
C ASP A 58 -3.29 -25.13 5.66
N PHE A 59 -3.91 -26.00 4.88
CA PHE A 59 -4.93 -26.93 5.33
C PHE A 59 -4.79 -28.27 4.61
N THR A 60 -5.33 -29.33 5.20
CA THR A 60 -5.37 -30.68 4.64
C THR A 60 -6.81 -31.09 4.42
N VAL A 61 -7.09 -31.63 3.25
CA VAL A 61 -8.32 -32.34 2.94
C VAL A 61 -8.06 -33.83 3.19
N ALA A 62 -8.72 -34.42 4.19
CA ALA A 62 -8.61 -35.84 4.47
C ALA A 62 -9.27 -36.70 3.37
N ALA A 63 -9.04 -38.01 3.40
CA ALA A 63 -9.58 -38.93 2.39
C ALA A 63 -11.12 -38.99 2.40
N ASP A 64 -11.75 -38.71 3.54
CA ASP A 64 -13.20 -38.55 3.68
C ASP A 64 -13.66 -37.14 3.34
N GLY A 65 -12.76 -36.25 2.96
CA GLY A 65 -13.03 -34.86 2.59
C GLY A 65 -13.11 -33.88 3.75
N ILE A 66 -12.85 -34.32 4.99
CA ILE A 66 -12.86 -33.45 6.16
C ILE A 66 -11.60 -32.58 6.22
N LEU A 67 -11.79 -31.30 6.55
CA LEU A 67 -10.74 -30.30 6.62
C LEU A 67 -10.02 -30.32 7.98
N GLN A 68 -8.70 -30.20 7.93
CA GLN A 68 -7.82 -30.00 9.08
C GLN A 68 -6.85 -28.85 8.78
N PHE A 69 -6.52 -28.03 9.78
CA PHE A 69 -5.49 -26.99 9.68
C PHE A 69 -4.76 -26.86 11.03
N ASP A 70 -4.00 -25.81 11.34
CA ASP A 70 -3.38 -25.66 12.67
C ASP A 70 -4.42 -25.13 13.69
N PRO A 71 -4.65 -25.76 14.87
CA PRO A 71 -5.55 -25.26 15.91
C PRO A 71 -5.31 -23.80 16.33
N SER A 72 -4.09 -23.28 16.19
CA SER A 72 -3.79 -21.87 16.48
C SER A 72 -4.58 -20.90 15.61
N LEU A 73 -5.15 -21.35 14.49
CA LEU A 73 -5.94 -20.56 13.55
C LEU A 73 -7.44 -20.54 13.88
N ASP A 74 -7.91 -21.27 14.89
CA ASP A 74 -9.35 -21.41 15.18
C ASP A 74 -10.03 -20.07 15.55
N SER A 75 -9.28 -19.05 15.96
CA SER A 75 -9.78 -17.69 16.18
C SER A 75 -9.95 -16.88 14.89
N LEU A 76 -9.26 -17.28 13.81
CA LEU A 76 -9.19 -16.59 12.53
C LEU A 76 -9.97 -17.32 11.43
N ILE A 77 -10.18 -18.64 11.60
CA ILE A 77 -10.70 -19.54 10.58
C ILE A 77 -11.63 -20.56 11.25
N GLY A 78 -12.89 -20.58 10.82
CA GLY A 78 -13.85 -21.65 11.14
C GLY A 78 -13.83 -22.75 10.09
N GLY A 79 -14.34 -23.94 10.45
CA GLY A 79 -14.50 -25.05 9.49
C GLY A 79 -13.65 -26.28 9.73
N ARG A 80 -12.83 -26.29 10.80
CA ARG A 80 -12.08 -27.49 11.17
C ARG A 80 -13.06 -28.63 11.45
N GLY A 81 -12.79 -29.80 10.87
CA GLY A 81 -13.67 -30.96 11.02
C GLY A 81 -14.91 -30.90 10.13
N THR A 82 -15.03 -29.93 9.21
CA THR A 82 -16.14 -29.82 8.26
C THR A 82 -15.62 -29.87 6.81
N ARG A 83 -16.48 -29.54 5.83
CA ARG A 83 -16.12 -29.33 4.41
C ARG A 83 -16.22 -27.87 3.98
N ASP A 84 -16.38 -26.96 4.93
CA ASP A 84 -16.60 -25.54 4.69
C ASP A 84 -15.57 -24.74 5.50
N ILE A 85 -14.73 -23.95 4.83
CA ILE A 85 -13.82 -22.99 5.47
C ILE A 85 -14.51 -21.63 5.52
N VAL A 86 -14.51 -20.98 6.68
CA VAL A 86 -14.96 -19.59 6.81
C VAL A 86 -13.85 -18.76 7.41
N LEU A 87 -13.37 -17.76 6.67
CA LEU A 87 -12.32 -16.87 7.15
C LEU A 87 -12.94 -15.71 7.93
N HIS A 88 -12.34 -15.39 9.07
CA HIS A 88 -12.77 -14.32 9.97
C HIS A 88 -11.73 -13.21 10.08
N GLY A 89 -10.44 -13.53 9.96
CA GLY A 89 -9.35 -12.56 10.08
C GLY A 89 -9.37 -11.80 11.41
N THR A 90 -8.70 -10.65 11.44
CA THR A 90 -8.76 -9.70 12.56
C THR A 90 -9.02 -8.30 12.05
N GLN A 91 -9.90 -7.58 12.76
CA GLN A 91 -10.15 -6.18 12.47
C GLN A 91 -8.98 -5.30 12.93
N VAL A 92 -8.50 -4.46 12.02
CA VAL A 92 -7.59 -3.34 12.25
C VAL A 92 -8.24 -2.05 11.76
N ASN A 93 -7.85 -0.90 12.30
CA ASN A 93 -8.33 0.39 11.82
C ASN A 93 -7.16 1.21 11.28
N ILE A 94 -7.34 1.79 10.09
CA ILE A 94 -6.34 2.66 9.45
C ILE A 94 -6.97 4.05 9.30
N ASP A 95 -6.41 5.04 9.99
CA ASP A 95 -6.85 6.42 9.98
C ASP A 95 -5.95 7.27 9.07
N VAL A 96 -6.56 7.75 7.99
CA VAL A 96 -5.93 8.58 6.96
C VAL A 96 -6.40 10.04 7.01
N SER A 97 -7.17 10.42 8.04
CA SER A 97 -7.79 11.77 8.16
C SER A 97 -6.80 12.93 8.13
N LYS A 98 -5.55 12.68 8.53
CA LYS A 98 -4.48 13.68 8.49
C LYS A 98 -3.78 13.76 7.14
N LEU A 99 -3.92 12.75 6.28
CA LEU A 99 -3.36 12.81 4.95
C LEU A 99 -4.26 13.61 4.01
N SER A 100 -3.68 14.09 2.92
CA SER A 100 -4.42 14.87 1.92
C SER A 100 -4.80 14.07 0.67
N TYR A 101 -4.57 12.75 0.64
CA TYR A 101 -4.79 11.93 -0.55
C TYR A 101 -6.28 11.65 -0.81
N ASP A 102 -6.66 11.59 -2.08
CA ASP A 102 -8.00 11.18 -2.51
C ASP A 102 -8.10 9.67 -2.75
N LYS A 103 -6.98 9.04 -3.11
CA LYS A 103 -6.89 7.62 -3.45
C LYS A 103 -5.76 6.92 -2.71
N LEU A 104 -6.09 5.80 -2.06
CA LEU A 104 -5.15 4.89 -1.44
C LEU A 104 -5.41 3.47 -1.94
N ASP A 105 -4.40 2.61 -1.97
CA ASP A 105 -4.53 1.21 -2.33
C ASP A 105 -3.97 0.35 -1.20
N LEU A 106 -4.82 -0.47 -0.59
CA LEU A 106 -4.37 -1.53 0.30
C LEU A 106 -4.16 -2.76 -0.58
N ILE A 107 -2.89 -3.15 -0.77
CA ILE A 107 -2.54 -4.15 -1.78
C ILE A 107 -3.23 -5.48 -1.43
N GLY A 108 -4.01 -5.99 -2.39
CA GLY A 108 -4.80 -7.22 -2.24
C GLY A 108 -6.20 -7.02 -1.61
N ALA A 109 -6.53 -5.83 -1.13
CA ALA A 109 -7.86 -5.41 -0.67
C ALA A 109 -8.50 -4.36 -1.60
N GLY A 110 -7.70 -3.75 -2.45
CA GLY A 110 -8.13 -2.83 -3.49
C GLY A 110 -8.04 -1.36 -3.10
N THR A 111 -8.61 -0.54 -3.98
CA THR A 111 -8.50 0.91 -3.92
C THR A 111 -9.61 1.54 -3.08
N LEU A 112 -9.22 2.46 -2.21
CA LEU A 112 -10.07 3.34 -1.42
C LEU A 112 -10.07 4.74 -2.04
N THR A 113 -11.25 5.31 -2.25
CA THR A 113 -11.41 6.68 -2.76
C THR A 113 -12.22 7.53 -1.80
N GLY A 114 -11.75 8.74 -1.51
CA GLY A 114 -12.47 9.72 -0.68
C GLY A 114 -12.51 9.39 0.81
N ALA A 115 -11.55 8.58 1.30
CA ALA A 115 -11.46 8.27 2.73
C ALA A 115 -11.01 9.51 3.52
N THR A 116 -11.77 9.90 4.54
CA THR A 116 -11.52 11.11 5.35
C THR A 116 -11.36 10.82 6.85
N GLY A 117 -11.32 9.54 7.23
CA GLY A 117 -11.34 9.10 8.61
C GLY A 117 -10.77 7.70 8.83
N PRO A 118 -10.87 7.17 10.06
CA PRO A 118 -10.56 5.78 10.36
C PRO A 118 -11.43 4.81 9.56
N MET A 119 -10.79 3.86 8.88
CA MET A 119 -11.45 2.80 8.11
C MET A 119 -11.11 1.42 8.70
N PRO A 120 -12.12 0.57 8.98
CA PRO A 120 -11.88 -0.79 9.45
C PRO A 120 -11.52 -1.72 8.29
N PHE A 121 -10.52 -2.58 8.49
CA PHE A 121 -10.16 -3.67 7.59
C PHE A 121 -10.13 -4.99 8.37
N ILE A 122 -10.66 -6.04 7.77
CA ILE A 122 -10.58 -7.40 8.31
C ILE A 122 -9.50 -8.13 7.53
N LEU A 123 -8.34 -8.29 8.17
CA LEU A 123 -7.12 -8.79 7.55
C LEU A 123 -6.69 -10.11 8.19
N MET A 124 -6.08 -10.97 7.38
CA MET A 124 -5.37 -12.15 7.85
C MET A 124 -3.97 -11.75 8.36
N PRO A 125 -3.40 -12.46 9.33
CA PRO A 125 -2.03 -12.20 9.79
C PRO A 125 -1.01 -12.41 8.68
N GLY A 126 0.01 -11.56 8.61
CA GLY A 126 1.02 -11.56 7.55
C GLY A 126 1.42 -10.15 7.14
N ALA A 127 2.13 -10.03 6.02
CA ALA A 127 2.59 -8.74 5.48
C ALA A 127 1.57 -8.10 4.52
N HIS A 128 1.44 -6.79 4.64
CA HIS A 128 0.54 -5.93 3.87
C HIS A 128 1.31 -4.73 3.35
N GLY A 129 0.83 -4.12 2.28
CA GLY A 129 1.35 -2.86 1.77
C GLY A 129 0.22 -1.86 1.57
N LEU A 130 0.47 -0.61 1.94
CA LEU A 130 -0.42 0.50 1.65
C LEU A 130 0.32 1.48 0.75
N THR A 131 -0.25 1.80 -0.41
CA THR A 131 0.27 2.83 -1.31
C THR A 131 -0.74 3.96 -1.45
N MET A 132 -0.22 5.15 -1.72
CA MET A 132 -1.04 6.29 -2.08
C MET A 132 -0.88 6.50 -3.57
N ALA A 133 -1.99 6.36 -4.29
CA ALA A 133 -1.95 6.32 -5.74
C ALA A 133 -1.71 7.73 -6.29
N THR A 134 -0.45 8.03 -6.60
CA THR A 134 -0.06 9.30 -7.22
C THR A 134 -0.01 9.21 -8.74
N GLY A 135 -0.14 8.02 -9.32
CA GLY A 135 -0.16 7.80 -10.77
C GLY A 135 1.21 7.91 -11.44
N HIS A 136 2.28 8.11 -10.65
CA HIS A 136 3.67 8.21 -11.10
C HIS A 136 4.58 7.47 -10.12
N GLY A 137 5.64 6.83 -10.64
CA GLY A 137 6.53 6.01 -9.81
C GLY A 137 7.50 6.81 -8.93
N PRO A 138 8.23 6.14 -8.00
CA PRO A 138 7.66 5.18 -7.07
C PRO A 138 6.59 5.87 -6.23
N GLU A 139 5.38 5.29 -6.22
CA GLU A 139 4.26 5.82 -5.44
C GLU A 139 4.65 5.86 -3.95
N PRO A 140 4.27 6.92 -3.22
CA PRO A 140 4.36 6.93 -1.77
C PRO A 140 3.68 5.67 -1.21
N GLY A 141 4.30 5.06 -0.20
CA GLY A 141 3.75 3.85 0.40
C GLY A 141 4.70 3.23 1.41
N PHE A 142 4.20 2.23 2.13
CA PHE A 142 4.97 1.48 3.11
C PHE A 142 4.36 0.10 3.33
N ASP A 143 5.18 -0.79 3.89
CA ASP A 143 4.77 -2.12 4.28
C ASP A 143 4.53 -2.17 5.79
N PHE A 144 3.56 -3.00 6.19
CA PHE A 144 3.26 -3.27 7.59
C PHE A 144 2.92 -4.75 7.76
N THR A 145 2.93 -5.22 9.00
CA THR A 145 2.58 -6.60 9.35
C THR A 145 1.42 -6.59 10.32
N VAL A 146 0.49 -7.52 10.14
CA VAL A 146 -0.58 -7.79 11.10
C VAL A 146 -0.29 -9.12 11.79
N GLU A 147 -0.23 -9.11 13.11
CA GLU A 147 -0.10 -10.31 13.92
C GLU A 147 -1.47 -10.98 14.15
N ALA A 148 -1.50 -12.23 14.62
CA ALA A 148 -2.73 -12.97 14.91
C ALA A 148 -3.69 -12.25 15.87
N ALA A 149 -3.15 -11.44 16.79
CA ALA A 149 -3.94 -10.64 17.71
C ALA A 149 -4.36 -9.26 17.13
N GLY A 150 -4.15 -9.01 15.83
CA GLY A 150 -4.43 -7.74 15.16
C GLY A 150 -3.41 -6.65 15.42
N ILE A 151 -2.29 -6.99 16.06
CA ILE A 151 -1.24 -6.01 16.37
C ILE A 151 -0.52 -5.64 15.07
N ILE A 152 -0.45 -4.34 14.82
CA ILE A 152 0.18 -3.77 13.63
C ILE A 152 1.64 -3.46 13.96
N GLN A 153 2.55 -3.93 13.10
CA GLN A 153 3.98 -3.58 13.12
C GLN A 153 4.38 -2.91 11.82
N PHE A 154 5.34 -2.00 11.87
CA PHE A 154 5.97 -1.37 10.71
C PHE A 154 7.35 -0.85 11.10
N ASP A 155 8.15 -0.48 10.09
CA ASP A 155 9.54 -0.02 10.30
C ASP A 155 9.59 1.19 11.26
N PRO A 156 10.41 1.15 12.33
CA PRO A 156 10.57 2.28 13.24
C PRO A 156 10.99 3.60 12.64
N SER A 157 11.61 3.60 11.46
CA SER A 157 11.90 4.85 10.76
C SER A 157 10.63 5.64 10.40
N LEU A 158 9.45 5.01 10.42
CA LEU A 158 8.17 5.64 10.09
C LEU A 158 7.43 6.24 11.30
N ASP A 159 7.97 6.15 12.53
CA ASP A 159 7.27 6.60 13.74
C ASP A 159 6.92 8.10 13.78
N SER A 160 7.69 8.92 13.06
CA SER A 160 7.38 10.35 12.89
C SER A 160 6.21 10.60 11.93
N LEU A 161 5.91 9.63 11.07
CA LEU A 161 4.92 9.70 9.99
C LEU A 161 3.67 8.89 10.30
N ILE A 162 3.79 7.86 11.12
CA ILE A 162 2.74 6.87 11.39
C ILE A 162 2.70 6.57 12.89
N GLY A 163 1.54 6.80 13.50
CA GLY A 163 1.27 6.43 14.87
C GLY A 163 0.61 5.04 14.99
N GLY A 164 0.70 4.45 16.19
CA GLY A 164 -0.10 3.28 16.55
C GLY A 164 0.54 1.91 16.29
N ARG A 165 1.85 1.87 16.02
CA ARG A 165 2.62 0.61 16.04
C ARG A 165 2.44 -0.11 17.38
N GLY A 166 2.33 -1.43 17.34
CA GLY A 166 2.05 -2.25 18.52
C GLY A 166 0.58 -2.19 18.96
N THR A 167 -0.32 -1.65 18.13
CA THR A 167 -1.76 -1.57 18.40
C THR A 167 -2.58 -2.06 17.20
N ARG A 168 -3.90 -2.10 17.34
CA ARG A 168 -4.83 -2.40 16.21
C ARG A 168 -5.22 -1.16 15.40
N ASN A 169 -4.75 0.02 15.79
CA ASN A 169 -5.14 1.30 15.19
C ASN A 169 -3.88 1.98 14.64
N MET A 170 -3.80 2.16 13.34
CA MET A 170 -2.75 2.92 12.67
C MET A 170 -3.27 4.31 12.33
N MET A 171 -2.49 5.37 12.58
CA MET A 171 -2.83 6.73 12.15
C MET A 171 -1.71 7.31 11.29
N LEU A 172 -2.02 7.69 10.06
CA LEU A 172 -1.05 8.24 9.12
C LEU A 172 -1.04 9.75 9.25
N HIS A 173 0.10 10.32 9.63
CA HIS A 173 0.31 11.76 9.78
C HIS A 173 0.92 12.38 8.51
N GLY A 174 1.88 11.70 7.90
CA GLY A 174 2.65 12.24 6.79
C GLY A 174 3.50 13.46 7.17
N THR A 175 4.02 14.13 6.14
CA THR A 175 4.85 15.32 6.19
C THR A 175 4.04 16.52 5.75
N ARG A 176 3.98 17.56 6.58
CA ARG A 176 3.36 18.83 6.20
C ARG A 176 4.26 19.61 5.24
N ILE A 177 3.85 19.71 3.98
CA ILE A 177 4.54 20.48 2.95
C ILE A 177 3.71 21.70 2.57
N SER A 178 4.39 22.84 2.42
CA SER A 178 3.82 24.06 1.85
C SER A 178 4.31 24.22 0.41
N ILE A 179 3.39 24.32 -0.55
CA ILE A 179 3.70 24.64 -1.94
C ILE A 179 3.22 26.05 -2.19
N ASP A 180 4.15 26.94 -2.51
CA ASP A 180 3.91 28.34 -2.84
C ASP A 180 4.15 28.56 -4.33
N ALA A 181 3.05 28.66 -5.07
CA ALA A 181 3.05 28.87 -6.52
C ALA A 181 2.61 30.29 -6.90
N ARG A 182 2.67 31.26 -5.98
CA ARG A 182 2.22 32.65 -6.24
C ARG A 182 3.01 33.37 -7.33
N GLY A 183 4.17 32.83 -7.73
CA GLY A 183 4.92 33.36 -8.87
C GLY A 183 4.36 32.92 -10.23
N MET A 184 3.52 31.88 -10.29
CA MET A 184 2.89 31.40 -11.51
C MET A 184 1.67 32.25 -11.91
N ARG A 185 1.27 32.21 -13.18
CA ARG A 185 0.03 32.87 -13.64
C ARG A 185 -1.14 31.91 -13.73
N ALA A 186 -0.86 30.62 -13.90
CA ALA A 186 -1.82 29.54 -13.95
C ALA A 186 -2.08 28.94 -12.55
N SER A 187 -3.25 28.33 -12.39
CA SER A 187 -3.48 27.40 -11.30
C SER A 187 -2.67 26.13 -11.50
N PHE A 188 -2.42 25.42 -10.40
CA PHE A 188 -1.74 24.13 -10.42
C PHE A 188 -2.61 23.08 -9.74
N ALA A 189 -2.27 21.83 -9.94
CA ALA A 189 -2.78 20.69 -9.19
C ALA A 189 -1.61 19.86 -8.69
N VAL A 190 -1.81 19.16 -7.57
CA VAL A 190 -0.89 18.10 -7.13
C VAL A 190 -1.59 16.77 -7.28
N GLU A 191 -1.10 15.97 -8.23
CA GLU A 191 -1.58 14.62 -8.46
C GLU A 191 -1.15 13.76 -7.26
N GLY A 192 -2.13 13.08 -6.65
CA GLY A 192 -2.02 12.46 -5.33
C GLY A 192 -3.03 13.01 -4.32
N LEU A 193 -3.48 14.26 -4.45
CA LEU A 193 -4.42 14.87 -3.49
C LEU A 193 -5.79 15.21 -4.08
N ALA A 194 -5.92 15.21 -5.41
CA ALA A 194 -7.07 15.79 -6.14
C ALA A 194 -7.46 17.20 -5.65
N ILE A 195 -6.47 18.05 -5.33
CA ILE A 195 -6.69 19.44 -4.88
C ILE A 195 -6.21 20.42 -5.96
N ASN A 196 -7.02 21.45 -6.24
CA ASN A 196 -6.65 22.63 -7.02
C ASN A 196 -6.78 23.88 -6.12
N PRO A 197 -5.66 24.41 -5.59
CA PRO A 197 -5.69 25.51 -4.64
C PRO A 197 -6.10 26.83 -5.31
N VAL A 198 -7.04 27.53 -4.69
CA VAL A 198 -7.54 28.84 -5.16
C VAL A 198 -6.52 29.96 -4.94
N GLU A 199 -5.71 29.87 -3.89
CA GLU A 199 -4.78 30.94 -3.47
C GLU A 199 -3.35 30.78 -4.01
N GLN A 200 -3.13 29.84 -4.93
CA GLN A 200 -1.79 29.41 -5.39
C GLN A 200 -0.85 28.99 -4.24
N ILE A 201 -1.37 28.80 -3.03
CA ILE A 201 -0.69 28.18 -1.91
C ILE A 201 -1.45 26.90 -1.59
N LEU A 202 -0.72 25.79 -1.49
CA LEU A 202 -1.24 24.52 -1.01
C LEU A 202 -0.48 24.12 0.24
N ILE A 203 -1.20 23.78 1.30
CA ILE A 203 -0.60 23.12 2.47
C ILE A 203 -1.25 21.76 2.59
N ALA A 204 -0.43 20.72 2.52
CA ALA A 204 -0.91 19.34 2.52
C ALA A 204 0.04 18.42 3.28
N ASN A 205 -0.47 17.27 3.71
CA ASN A 205 0.31 16.25 4.37
C ASN A 205 0.54 15.08 3.42
N PHE A 206 1.82 14.84 3.10
CA PHE A 206 2.27 13.84 2.14
C PHE A 206 3.11 12.77 2.84
N MET A 207 2.92 11.52 2.48
CA MET A 207 3.93 10.51 2.80
C MET A 207 5.16 10.69 1.90
N PRO A 208 6.34 10.25 2.36
CA PRO A 208 7.53 10.20 1.53
C PRO A 208 7.30 9.41 0.24
N GLY A 209 7.87 9.90 -0.86
CA GLY A 209 7.71 9.35 -2.21
C GLY A 209 7.50 10.44 -3.26
N ALA A 210 7.19 10.02 -4.48
CA ALA A 210 7.05 10.92 -5.62
C ALA A 210 5.65 11.54 -5.72
N HIS A 211 5.61 12.84 -6.03
CA HIS A 211 4.42 13.66 -6.21
C HIS A 211 4.56 14.50 -7.47
N ARG A 212 3.47 14.70 -8.22
CA ARG A 212 3.52 15.49 -9.45
C ARG A 212 2.76 16.78 -9.28
N LEU A 213 3.43 17.89 -9.57
CA LEU A 213 2.79 19.19 -9.71
C LEU A 213 2.53 19.46 -11.19
N ARG A 214 1.29 19.78 -11.52
CA ARG A 214 0.87 20.05 -12.89
C ARG A 214 0.16 21.38 -13.02
N SER A 215 0.52 22.13 -14.06
CA SER A 215 -0.17 23.35 -14.50
C SER A 215 -0.05 23.49 -16.02
N SER A 216 -0.61 24.55 -16.60
CA SER A 216 -0.34 24.89 -17.99
C SER A 216 1.04 25.50 -18.24
N GLU A 217 1.77 25.91 -17.19
CA GLU A 217 3.07 26.59 -17.30
C GLU A 217 4.26 25.67 -16.99
N ILE A 218 4.06 24.72 -16.08
CA ILE A 218 5.07 23.79 -15.61
C ILE A 218 4.41 22.46 -15.20
N ASP A 219 5.12 21.37 -15.44
CA ASP A 219 4.70 20.01 -15.11
C ASP A 219 5.94 19.19 -14.72
N PHE A 220 6.03 18.78 -13.45
CA PHE A 220 7.20 18.09 -12.93
C PHE A 220 6.89 17.21 -11.72
N VAL A 221 7.81 16.29 -11.43
CA VAL A 221 7.78 15.45 -10.24
C VAL A 221 8.72 16.01 -9.20
N PHE A 222 8.25 16.10 -7.95
CA PHE A 222 9.07 16.35 -6.77
C PHE A 222 8.93 15.16 -5.82
N THR A 223 9.94 14.95 -4.99
CA THR A 223 9.95 13.89 -3.97
C THR A 223 9.76 14.53 -2.61
N VAL A 224 8.83 14.01 -1.82
CA VAL A 224 8.84 14.23 -0.37
C VAL A 224 9.77 13.19 0.22
N THR A 225 10.77 13.64 0.94
CA THR A 225 11.83 12.77 1.44
C THR A 225 11.48 12.24 2.83
N PRO A 226 12.13 11.14 3.29
CA PRO A 226 11.96 10.65 4.65
C PRO A 226 12.39 11.64 5.74
N ASP A 227 13.29 12.58 5.44
CA ASP A 227 13.69 13.68 6.34
C ASP A 227 12.71 14.86 6.36
N LEU A 228 11.50 14.67 5.81
CA LEU A 228 10.40 15.62 5.87
C LEU A 228 10.63 16.89 5.04
N THR A 229 11.39 16.77 3.96
CA THR A 229 11.72 17.87 3.05
C THR A 229 11.30 17.56 1.62
N VAL A 230 11.45 18.53 0.71
CA VAL A 230 11.22 18.33 -0.72
C VAL A 230 12.55 18.24 -1.48
N ASP A 231 12.58 17.38 -2.49
CA ASP A 231 13.66 17.30 -3.47
C ASP A 231 13.09 17.23 -4.90
N TYR A 232 13.88 17.62 -5.90
CA TYR A 232 13.48 17.67 -7.31
C TYR A 232 14.71 17.75 -8.21
N GLY A 233 14.60 17.52 -9.52
CA GLY A 233 15.78 17.57 -10.39
C GLY A 233 16.41 18.97 -10.49
N THR A 234 17.73 19.05 -10.61
CA THR A 234 18.47 20.34 -10.67
C THR A 234 18.15 21.17 -11.90
N GLU A 235 17.62 20.55 -12.95
CA GLU A 235 17.09 21.23 -14.14
C GLU A 235 15.92 22.18 -13.84
N LEU A 236 15.29 22.04 -12.67
CA LEU A 236 14.19 22.89 -12.20
C LEU A 236 14.66 24.11 -11.40
N ASP A 237 15.94 24.22 -11.04
CA ASP A 237 16.45 25.24 -10.10
C ASP A 237 16.25 26.69 -10.60
N GLU A 238 16.03 26.91 -11.91
CA GLU A 238 15.65 28.22 -12.46
C GLU A 238 14.22 28.64 -12.11
N GLY A 239 13.30 27.69 -11.94
CA GLY A 239 11.86 27.93 -11.77
C GLY A 239 11.29 27.44 -10.43
N VAL A 240 12.05 26.62 -9.71
CA VAL A 240 11.66 25.95 -8.47
C VAL A 240 12.74 26.15 -7.42
N SER A 241 12.35 26.46 -6.19
CA SER A 241 13.28 26.61 -5.05
C SER A 241 12.72 25.95 -3.79
N GLY A 242 13.55 25.85 -2.74
CA GLY A 242 13.16 25.23 -1.45
C GLY A 242 13.56 23.76 -1.27
N ARG A 243 14.47 23.24 -2.11
CA ARG A 243 15.08 21.91 -1.94
C ARG A 243 15.66 21.74 -0.53
N GLY A 244 15.44 20.59 0.10
CA GLY A 244 15.89 20.32 1.46
C GLY A 244 15.12 21.10 2.54
N THR A 245 13.94 21.63 2.20
CA THR A 245 13.04 22.31 3.15
C THR A 245 11.62 21.73 3.04
N PRO A 246 10.73 21.97 4.01
CA PRO A 246 9.31 21.57 3.89
C PRO A 246 8.50 22.52 2.99
N THR A 247 9.15 23.42 2.25
CA THR A 247 8.49 24.40 1.37
C THR A 247 8.99 24.26 -0.06
N LEU A 248 8.07 24.07 -1.01
CA LEU A 248 8.34 24.11 -2.44
C LEU A 248 7.85 25.45 -3.00
N ILE A 249 8.75 26.25 -3.57
CA ILE A 249 8.36 27.54 -4.18
C ILE A 249 8.45 27.40 -5.69
N VAL A 250 7.38 27.73 -6.40
CA VAL A 250 7.26 27.60 -7.86
C VAL A 250 6.96 28.97 -8.48
N ASN A 251 7.87 29.46 -9.31
CA ASN A 251 7.83 30.84 -9.81
C ASN A 251 7.39 31.00 -11.27
N GLY A 252 7.29 29.92 -12.05
CA GLY A 252 6.75 29.91 -13.41
C GLY A 252 7.17 31.05 -14.37
N HIS A 253 8.41 31.05 -14.92
CA HIS A 253 8.83 31.40 -16.33
C HIS A 253 10.34 31.77 -16.44
N LYS A 254 11.05 31.58 -17.58
CA LYS A 254 10.88 32.19 -18.94
C LYS A 254 11.21 31.27 -20.14
N SER A 255 10.39 31.39 -21.18
CA SER A 255 10.58 31.04 -22.61
C SER A 255 11.77 30.14 -23.00
N GLY A 256 11.48 28.86 -23.29
CA GLY A 256 12.46 27.86 -23.76
C GLY A 256 12.19 26.44 -23.21
N TYR A 257 11.26 26.33 -22.27
CA TYR A 257 10.88 25.10 -21.58
C TYR A 257 10.07 24.18 -22.51
N ASP A 258 10.73 23.13 -23.02
CA ASP A 258 10.11 22.03 -23.76
C ASP A 258 9.67 20.94 -22.78
N PRO A 259 8.35 20.74 -22.56
CA PRO A 259 7.84 19.70 -21.64
C PRO A 259 8.25 18.28 -22.07
N ALA A 260 8.64 18.05 -23.34
CA ALA A 260 9.13 16.75 -23.81
C ALA A 260 10.54 16.39 -23.27
N ARG A 261 11.31 17.37 -22.77
CA ARG A 261 12.65 17.14 -22.20
C ARG A 261 12.63 16.74 -20.72
N MET A 262 11.49 16.78 -20.05
CA MET A 262 11.36 16.50 -18.60
C MET A 262 10.67 15.17 -18.25
N ILE A 263 10.42 14.29 -19.22
CA ILE A 263 10.27 12.86 -18.91
C ILE A 263 11.69 12.28 -18.70
N VAL A 264 12.42 12.82 -17.73
CA VAL A 264 13.60 12.15 -17.20
C VAL A 264 13.16 11.61 -15.85
N LEU A 265 12.94 10.29 -15.82
CA LEU A 265 12.80 9.57 -14.57
C LEU A 265 13.98 9.95 -13.69
N THR A 266 13.73 10.62 -12.58
CA THR A 266 14.66 10.65 -11.44
C THR A 266 14.72 9.24 -10.87
N ALA A 267 15.44 8.37 -11.56
CA ALA A 267 15.82 7.04 -11.12
C ALA A 267 16.96 7.16 -10.10
N PHE A 268 16.74 7.87 -8.99
CA PHE A 268 17.64 7.84 -7.83
C PHE A 268 16.86 8.10 -6.53
N GLY A 269 15.88 7.25 -6.24
CA GLY A 269 15.34 7.03 -4.89
C GLY A 269 15.77 5.67 -4.29
N ASP A 270 16.70 4.98 -4.96
CA ASP A 270 17.03 3.57 -4.71
C ASP A 270 17.99 3.32 -3.53
N THR A 271 18.21 4.29 -2.64
CA THR A 271 19.11 4.08 -1.49
C THR A 271 18.40 3.74 -0.17
N LEU A 272 17.07 3.83 -0.07
CA LEU A 272 16.34 3.33 1.11
C LEU A 272 15.46 2.09 0.86
N GLY A 273 15.07 1.79 -0.38
CA GLY A 273 14.36 0.54 -0.71
C GLY A 273 15.30 -0.63 -1.07
N ALA A 274 16.47 -0.36 -1.64
CA ALA A 274 17.41 -1.41 -2.05
C ALA A 274 18.22 -1.97 -0.88
N ALA A 275 18.42 -1.22 0.21
CA ALA A 275 19.17 -1.69 1.38
C ALA A 275 18.47 -2.89 2.07
N SER A 276 17.14 -2.90 2.11
CA SER A 276 16.38 -4.04 2.65
C SER A 276 16.25 -5.22 1.68
N ARG A 277 16.35 -4.99 0.37
CA ARG A 277 16.36 -6.08 -0.64
C ARG A 277 17.74 -6.67 -0.93
N LEU A 278 18.85 -5.98 -0.63
CA LEU A 278 20.20 -6.52 -0.81
C LEU A 278 20.70 -7.33 0.39
N ILE A 279 20.13 -7.17 1.57
CA ILE A 279 20.50 -7.96 2.76
C ILE A 279 19.90 -9.37 2.71
N GLN A 280 18.70 -9.55 2.14
CA GLN A 280 18.13 -10.91 1.96
C GLN A 280 18.78 -11.71 0.82
N LEU A 281 19.38 -11.09 -0.20
CA LEU A 281 20.06 -11.83 -1.27
C LEU A 281 21.50 -12.25 -0.94
N ARG A 282 22.15 -11.65 0.08
CA ARG A 282 23.50 -12.09 0.51
C ARG A 282 23.49 -13.28 1.48
N GLN A 283 22.36 -13.63 2.07
CA GLN A 283 22.24 -14.84 2.92
C GLN A 283 21.79 -16.10 2.17
N VAL A 284 21.32 -15.99 0.91
CA VAL A 284 20.92 -17.15 0.08
C VAL A 284 22.04 -17.65 -0.83
N ILE A 285 23.15 -16.90 -0.97
CA ILE A 285 24.32 -17.30 -1.79
C ILE A 285 25.50 -17.78 -0.92
N SER A 286 25.35 -17.86 0.41
CA SER A 286 26.41 -18.35 1.31
C SER A 286 25.97 -19.50 2.23
N ASN A 287 25.17 -20.44 1.72
CA ASN A 287 25.05 -21.81 2.26
C ASN A 287 24.65 -22.78 1.15
#